data_AF-A0A9D9N8Z6-F1
#
_entry.id   AF-A0A9D9N8Z6-F1
#
_cell.length_a   1.000
_cell.length_b   1.000
_cell.length_c   1.000
_cell.angle_alpha   90.00
_cell.angle_beta   90.00
_cell.angle_gamma   90.00
#
_symmetry.space_group_name_H-M   'P 1'
#
loop_
_entity.id
_entity.type
_entity.pdbx_description
1 polymer ?
#
loop_
_entity_poly.entity_id
_entity_poly.type
_entity_poly.pdbx_seq_one_letter_code
_entity_poly.pdbx_strand_id
1 'polypeptide(L)'
;MAASFLLILSGAISCTFDDTELQNSIDDLTARIEALENFQEQVQGDIASLQEIIAKLQSSVTVNNVVETENGYTINFSDGTSVTISNGKDGMTPPSITVVEEGGTYY
;
A
#
# COMPACT_ATOMS: atom_id res chain seq x y z
N MET A 1 -9.20 -72.80 53.10
CA MET A 1 -10.65 -72.69 53.38
C MET A 1 -10.86 -71.30 53.99
N ALA A 2 -11.29 -70.34 53.17
CA ALA A 2 -12.68 -69.84 53.08
C ALA A 2 -12.88 -68.69 54.08
N ALA A 3 -13.42 -67.51 53.76
CA ALA A 3 -14.07 -67.04 52.55
C ALA A 3 -14.02 -65.50 52.46
N SER A 4 -14.02 -65.01 51.22
CA SER A 4 -14.26 -63.64 50.79
C SER A 4 -15.62 -63.08 51.23
N PHE A 5 -15.69 -61.77 51.51
CA PHE A 5 -16.78 -60.78 51.29
C PHE A 5 -16.45 -59.61 52.23
N LEU A 6 -16.31 -58.34 51.85
CA LEU A 6 -17.15 -57.52 51.00
C LEU A 6 -16.34 -56.32 50.49
N LEU A 7 -16.73 -55.87 49.30
CA LEU A 7 -16.14 -54.94 48.36
C LEU A 7 -16.64 -53.49 48.65
N ILE A 8 -16.04 -52.50 47.97
CA ILE A 8 -16.51 -51.12 47.70
C ILE A 8 -15.95 -50.10 48.72
N LEU A 9 -15.12 -49.11 48.33
CA LEU A 9 -15.43 -48.10 47.32
C LEU A 9 -14.15 -47.59 46.61
N SER A 10 -14.06 -47.97 45.33
CA SER A 10 -13.58 -47.19 44.18
C SER A 10 -12.63 -46.01 44.43
N GLY A 11 -11.59 -45.95 43.60
CA GLY A 11 -11.08 -44.67 43.15
C GLY A 11 -12.24 -43.76 42.73
N ALA A 12 -12.49 -42.72 43.51
CA ALA A 12 -13.12 -41.50 43.03
C ALA A 12 -11.94 -40.61 42.63
N ILE A 13 -11.51 -40.76 41.38
CA ILE A 13 -11.82 -39.76 40.37
C ILE A 13 -11.21 -38.45 40.84
N SER A 14 -9.93 -38.28 40.48
CA SER A 14 -9.40 -37.01 40.01
C SER A 14 -10.55 -36.06 39.70
N CYS A 15 -10.75 -35.04 40.55
CA CYS A 15 -11.59 -33.92 40.19
C CYS A 15 -11.13 -33.50 38.80
N THR A 16 -11.93 -33.80 37.79
CA THR A 16 -11.70 -33.32 36.44
C THR A 16 -11.83 -31.82 36.58
N PHE A 17 -10.69 -31.15 36.71
CA PHE A 17 -10.63 -29.71 36.62
C PHE A 17 -11.15 -29.40 35.23
N ASP A 18 -12.38 -28.90 35.15
CA ASP A 18 -13.03 -28.55 33.90
C ASP A 18 -12.45 -27.21 33.46
N ASP A 19 -11.28 -27.28 32.82
CA ASP A 19 -10.52 -26.14 32.31
C ASP A 19 -10.96 -25.76 30.88
N THR A 20 -12.07 -26.31 30.40
CA THR A 20 -12.66 -26.05 29.09
C THR A 20 -12.87 -24.55 28.85
N GLU A 21 -13.33 -23.79 29.85
CA GLU A 21 -13.55 -22.34 29.72
C GLU A 21 -12.24 -21.56 29.54
N LEU A 22 -11.17 -22.00 30.20
CA LEU A 22 -9.85 -21.40 30.06
C LEU A 22 -9.23 -21.73 28.71
N GLN A 23 -9.34 -22.98 28.26
CA GLN A 23 -8.88 -23.40 26.94
C GLN A 23 -9.61 -22.64 25.83
N ASN A 24 -10.95 -22.53 25.91
CA ASN A 24 -11.75 -21.74 24.96
C ASN A 24 -11.32 -20.26 24.94
N SER A 25 -10.98 -19.68 26.09
CA SER A 25 -10.51 -18.30 26.16
C SER A 25 -9.13 -18.13 25.52
N ILE A 26 -8.23 -19.12 25.67
CA ILE A 26 -6.92 -19.13 25.03
C ILE A 26 -7.08 -19.27 23.51
N ASP A 27 -8.00 -20.12 23.05
CA ASP A 27 -8.28 -20.30 21.63
C ASP A 27 -8.86 -19.03 20.99
N ASP A 28 -9.82 -18.36 21.66
CA ASP A 28 -10.35 -17.06 21.21
C ASP A 28 -9.26 -15.99 21.12
N LEU A 29 -8.41 -15.90 22.14
CA LEU A 29 -7.30 -14.95 22.15
C LEU A 29 -6.30 -15.25 21.03
N THR A 30 -6.00 -16.52 20.78
CA THR A 30 -5.11 -16.95 19.69
C THR A 30 -5.70 -16.53 18.34
N ALA A 31 -6.97 -16.82 18.09
CA ALA A 31 -7.65 -16.43 16.84
C ALA A 31 -7.66 -14.91 16.64
N ARG A 32 -7.85 -14.13 17.71
CA ARG A 32 -7.82 -12.67 17.64
C ARG A 32 -6.41 -12.13 17.40
N ILE A 33 -5.38 -12.76 17.95
CA ILE A 33 -3.98 -12.40 17.68
C ILE A 33 -3.65 -12.68 16.21
N GLU A 34 -4.00 -13.85 15.70
CA GLU A 34 -3.82 -14.18 14.27
C GLU A 34 -4.55 -13.18 13.37
N ALA A 35 -5.77 -12.78 13.71
CA ALA A 35 -6.51 -11.77 12.97
C ALA A 35 -5.81 -10.39 12.98
N LEU A 36 -5.21 -10.01 14.11
CA LEU A 36 -4.46 -8.76 14.23
C LEU A 36 -3.15 -8.80 13.43
N GLU A 37 -2.43 -9.91 13.45
CA GLU A 37 -1.20 -10.10 12.66
C GLU A 37 -1.51 -9.99 11.16
N ASN A 38 -2.56 -10.68 10.69
CA ASN A 38 -3.02 -10.58 9.31
C ASN A 38 -3.48 -9.16 8.94
N PHE A 39 -4.19 -8.48 9.84
CA PHE A 39 -4.60 -7.09 9.63
C PHE A 39 -3.41 -6.14 9.53
N GLN A 40 -2.38 -6.35 10.36
CA GLN A 40 -1.14 -5.57 10.29
C GLN A 40 -0.44 -5.74 8.95
N GLU A 41 -0.34 -6.97 8.44
CA GLU A 41 0.26 -7.24 7.13
C GLU A 41 -0.52 -6.56 5.99
N GLN A 42 -1.85 -6.62 6.03
CA GLN A 42 -2.72 -5.95 5.07
C GLN A 42 -2.50 -4.43 5.10
N VAL A 43 -2.54 -3.82 6.29
CA VAL A 43 -2.34 -2.38 6.45
C VAL A 43 -0.94 -1.95 5.97
N GLN A 44 0.08 -2.78 6.19
CA GLN A 44 1.43 -2.48 5.72
C GLN A 44 1.50 -2.47 4.17
N GLY A 45 0.78 -3.38 3.50
CA GLY A 45 0.65 -3.40 2.04
C GLY A 45 -0.13 -2.21 1.49
N ASP A 46 -1.22 -1.84 2.16
CA ASP A 46 -2.04 -0.69 1.79
C ASP A 46 -1.26 0.63 1.92
N ILE A 47 -0.51 0.80 3.01
CA ILE A 47 0.36 1.97 3.22
C ILE A 47 1.40 2.09 2.10
N ALA A 48 2.05 0.99 1.72
CA ALA A 48 3.04 0.98 0.65
C ALA A 48 2.42 1.41 -0.69
N SER A 49 1.23 0.88 -1.00
CA SER A 49 0.48 1.22 -2.22
C SER A 49 0.10 2.71 -2.26
N LEU A 50 -0.38 3.25 -1.13
CA LEU A 50 -0.71 4.67 -1.00
C LEU A 50 0.52 5.57 -1.14
N GLN A 51 1.65 5.18 -0.55
CA GLN A 51 2.92 5.90 -0.68
C GLN A 51 3.38 5.97 -2.14
N GLU A 52 3.25 4.87 -2.90
CA GLU A 52 3.59 4.86 -4.32
C GLU A 52 2.71 5.82 -5.13
N ILE A 53 1.40 5.84 -4.87
CA ILE A 53 0.47 6.77 -5.53
C ILE A 53 0.83 8.22 -5.20
N ILE A 54 1.10 8.52 -3.93
CA ILE A 54 1.50 9.87 -3.50
C ILE A 54 2.80 10.29 -4.20
N ALA A 55 3.80 9.40 -4.26
CA ALA A 55 5.06 9.68 -4.94
C ALA A 55 4.84 9.99 -6.42
N LYS A 56 4.00 9.21 -7.12
CA LYS A 56 3.64 9.46 -8.52
C LYS A 56 2.93 10.80 -8.71
N LEU A 57 1.96 11.12 -7.87
CA LEU A 57 1.24 12.40 -7.93
C LEU A 57 2.17 13.59 -7.65
N GLN A 58 3.05 13.48 -6.64
CA GLN A 58 4.03 14.52 -6.33
C GLN A 58 5.08 14.71 -7.43
N SER A 59 5.48 13.63 -8.10
CA SER A 59 6.41 13.68 -9.22
C SER A 59 5.79 14.18 -10.53
N SER A 60 4.45 14.24 -10.61
CA SER A 60 3.77 14.64 -11.84
C SER A 60 3.89 16.15 -12.07
N VAL A 61 4.64 16.52 -13.11
CA VAL A 61 4.76 17.90 -13.58
C VAL A 61 3.71 18.14 -14.66
N THR A 62 2.85 19.14 -14.46
CA THR A 62 1.76 19.49 -15.38
C THR A 62 1.88 20.95 -15.81
N VAL A 63 1.21 21.32 -16.91
CA VAL A 63 1.14 22.73 -17.32
C VAL A 63 0.17 23.47 -16.41
N ASN A 64 0.67 24.49 -15.71
CA ASN A 64 -0.12 25.35 -14.83
C ASN A 64 -0.78 26.48 -15.63
N ASN A 65 -0.01 27.18 -16.46
CA ASN A 65 -0.55 28.19 -17.38
C ASN A 65 0.39 28.49 -18.54
N VAL A 66 -0.13 29.19 -19.54
CA VAL A 66 0.63 29.73 -20.67
C VAL A 66 0.41 31.24 -20.71
N VAL A 67 1.51 31.99 -20.79
CA VAL A 67 1.52 33.45 -20.89
C VAL A 67 2.05 33.84 -22.27
N GLU A 68 1.27 34.62 -22.99
CA GLU A 68 1.73 35.24 -24.24
C GLU A 68 2.68 36.40 -23.95
N THR A 69 3.73 36.52 -24.75
CA THR A 69 4.76 37.56 -24.67
C THR A 69 4.82 38.30 -26.01
N GLU A 70 5.51 39.44 -26.06
CA GLU A 70 5.66 40.20 -27.32
C GLU A 70 6.25 39.38 -28.48
N ASN A 71 7.08 38.36 -28.16
CA ASN A 71 7.80 37.56 -29.16
C ASN A 71 7.59 36.05 -28.95
N GLY A 72 6.43 35.60 -28.48
CA GLY A 72 6.11 34.16 -28.33
C GLY A 72 5.36 33.82 -27.04
N TYR A 73 5.65 32.67 -26.42
CA TYR A 73 4.92 32.14 -25.28
C TYR A 73 5.84 31.67 -24.15
N THR A 74 5.42 31.84 -22.90
CA THR A 74 6.04 31.21 -21.73
C THR A 74 5.06 30.22 -21.12
N ILE A 75 5.46 28.96 -21.04
CA ILE A 75 4.70 27.88 -20.39
C ILE A 75 5.25 27.75 -18.97
N ASN A 76 4.36 27.85 -17.98
CA ASN A 76 4.68 27.65 -16.56
C ASN A 76 4.17 26.29 -16.11
N PHE A 77 5.03 25.50 -15.50
CA PHE A 77 4.71 24.17 -15.00
C PHE A 77 4.33 24.19 -13.51
N SER A 78 3.69 23.11 -13.04
CA SER A 78 3.25 22.95 -11.65
C SER A 78 4.41 22.87 -10.64
N ASP A 79 5.61 22.51 -11.10
CA ASP A 79 6.83 22.46 -10.29
C ASP A 79 7.54 23.82 -10.15
N GLY A 80 6.98 24.88 -10.74
CA GLY A 80 7.54 26.23 -10.73
C GLY A 80 8.60 26.48 -11.79
N THR A 81 8.95 25.48 -12.61
CA THR A 81 9.79 25.69 -13.79
C THR A 81 9.00 26.34 -14.92
N SER A 82 9.71 26.93 -15.88
CA SER A 82 9.09 27.53 -17.07
C SER A 82 9.94 27.34 -18.31
N VAL A 83 9.28 27.30 -19.46
CA VAL A 83 9.91 27.21 -20.79
C VAL A 83 9.37 28.35 -21.65
N THR A 84 10.27 29.09 -22.30
CA THR A 84 9.91 30.15 -23.25
C THR A 84 10.12 29.66 -24.69
N ILE A 85 9.07 29.79 -25.50
CA ILE A 85 9.06 29.53 -26.93
C ILE A 85 9.02 30.88 -27.63
N SER A 86 10.09 31.23 -28.34
CA SER A 86 10.16 32.49 -29.10
C SER A 86 9.65 32.30 -30.53
N ASN A 87 9.05 33.35 -31.09
CA ASN A 87 8.62 33.38 -32.48
C ASN A 87 9.85 33.28 -33.41
N GLY A 88 9.73 32.41 -34.42
CA GLY A 88 10.72 32.33 -35.48
C GLY A 88 10.76 33.62 -36.28
N LYS A 89 11.95 33.97 -36.80
CA LYS A 89 12.21 35.27 -37.44
C LYS A 89 11.32 35.56 -38.66
N ASP A 90 10.92 34.53 -39.42
CA ASP A 90 10.16 34.69 -40.68
C ASP A 90 9.15 33.56 -40.99
N GLY A 91 8.91 32.60 -40.10
CA GLY A 91 8.03 31.44 -40.36
C GLY A 91 8.49 30.49 -41.50
N MET A 92 9.53 30.85 -42.26
CA MET A 92 10.10 30.09 -43.39
C MET A 92 11.00 28.93 -42.96
N THR A 93 11.43 28.89 -41.71
CA THR A 93 12.21 27.78 -41.17
C THR A 93 11.70 27.48 -39.75
N PRO A 94 10.56 26.78 -39.62
CA PRO A 94 10.14 26.31 -38.32
C PRO A 94 11.26 25.41 -37.76
N PRO A 95 11.60 25.52 -36.45
CA PRO A 95 12.49 24.56 -35.83
C PRO A 95 11.92 23.17 -36.08
N SER A 96 12.75 22.26 -36.60
CA SER A 96 12.33 20.87 -36.82
C SER A 96 12.19 20.20 -35.46
N ILE A 97 10.95 20.10 -34.97
CA ILE A 97 10.61 19.25 -33.84
C ILE A 97 10.50 17.83 -34.40
N THR A 98 11.60 17.09 -34.32
CA THR A 98 11.60 15.65 -34.60
C THR A 98 11.38 14.92 -33.30
N VAL A 99 10.33 14.09 -33.27
CA VAL A 99 10.17 13.10 -32.22
C VAL A 99 11.11 11.94 -32.50
N VAL A 100 12.04 11.66 -31.59
CA VAL A 100 12.92 10.49 -31.68
C VAL A 100 12.32 9.38 -30.83
N GLU A 101 12.10 8.20 -31.42
CA GLU A 101 11.72 7.01 -30.67
C GLU A 101 12.98 6.20 -30.34
N GLU A 102 13.30 6.08 -29.05
CA GLU A 102 14.35 5.19 -28.56
C GLU A 102 13.73 4.23 -27.53
N GLY A 103 13.60 2.95 -27.92
CA GLY A 103 13.06 1.92 -27.03
C GLY A 103 11.63 2.15 -26.54
N GLY A 104 10.76 2.79 -27.35
CA GLY A 104 9.38 3.12 -26.99
C GLY A 104 9.21 4.41 -26.17
N THR A 105 10.30 5.17 -25.97
CA THR A 105 10.26 6.51 -25.37
C THR A 105 10.41 7.56 -26.47
N TYR A 106 9.55 8.58 -26.44
CA TYR A 106 9.53 9.68 -27.40
C TYR A 106 10.25 10.90 -26.82
N TYR A 107 11.27 11.40 -27.52
CA TYR A 107 12.06 12.60 -27.18
C TYR A 107 11.83 13.74 -28.16
#